data_AF-A0A3B0W6Z7-F1
#
_entry.id   AF-A0A3B0W6Z7-F1
#
_cell.length_a   1.000
_cell.length_b   1.000
_cell.length_c   1.000
_cell.angle_alpha   90.00
_cell.angle_beta   90.00
_cell.angle_gamma   90.00
#
_symmetry.space_group_name_H-M   'P 1'
#
loop_
_entity.id
_entity.type
_entity.pdbx_description
1 polymer ?
#
loop_
_entity_poly.entity_id
_entity_poly.type
_entity_poly.pdbx_seq_one_letter_code
_entity_poly.pdbx_strand_id
1 'polypeptide(L)' 'EGVAELGGPALNNAIWLYGSGVEAITAQIDNPKHGVMPAWSSKLDDTTIKQLAVYVHSLGGGQ' A
#
# COMPACT_ATOMS: atom_id res chain seq x y z
N GLU A 1 11.48 -5.94 10.92
CA GLU A 1 10.87 -5.22 9.77
C GLU A 1 9.44 -5.72 9.59
N GLY A 2 8.59 -5.05 8.80
CA GLY A 2 7.23 -5.54 8.56
C GLY A 2 7.22 -6.89 7.84
N VAL A 3 6.14 -7.67 8.03
CA VAL A 3 5.97 -8.97 7.37
C VAL A 3 5.36 -8.76 6.00
N ALA A 4 6.17 -8.84 4.95
CA ALA A 4 5.75 -8.55 3.56
C ALA A 4 4.59 -9.43 3.08
N GLU A 5 4.57 -10.72 3.45
CA GLU A 5 3.49 -11.66 3.07
C GLU A 5 2.11 -11.25 3.61
N LEU A 6 2.08 -10.48 4.71
CA LEU A 6 0.87 -9.92 5.29
C LEU A 6 0.62 -8.46 4.85
N GLY A 7 1.40 -7.95 3.89
CA GLY A 7 1.36 -6.55 3.44
C GLY A 7 2.04 -5.56 4.38
N GLY A 8 2.87 -6.04 5.31
CA GLY A 8 3.63 -5.19 6.24
C GLY A 8 4.79 -4.47 5.53
N PRO A 9 4.90 -3.13 5.64
CA PRO A 9 5.97 -2.38 4.98
C PRO A 9 7.32 -2.56 5.67
N ALA A 10 8.40 -2.44 4.90
CA ALA A 10 9.74 -2.29 5.46
C ALA A 10 9.85 -0.97 6.25
N LEU A 11 10.49 -1.00 7.41
CA LEU A 11 10.63 0.16 8.32
C LEU A 11 12.06 0.73 8.35
N ASN A 12 12.95 0.20 7.50
CA ASN A 12 14.37 0.51 7.42
C ASN A 12 14.72 1.41 6.21
N ASN A 13 13.72 1.92 5.48
CA ASN A 13 13.89 2.70 4.27
C ASN A 13 13.23 4.09 4.40
N ALA A 14 13.31 4.89 3.33
CA ALA A 14 12.78 6.25 3.32
C ALA A 14 11.29 6.36 2.89
N ILE A 15 10.58 5.24 2.73
CA ILE A 15 9.19 5.21 2.23
C ILE A 15 8.23 5.07 3.41
N TRP A 16 7.36 6.08 3.60
CA TRP A 16 6.43 6.14 4.72
C TRP A 16 4.99 6.37 4.23
N LEU A 17 4.08 5.44 4.53
CA LEU A 17 2.66 5.53 4.14
C LEU A 17 1.85 6.46 5.04
N TYR A 18 2.19 6.53 6.33
CA TYR A 18 1.42 7.26 7.36
C TYR A 18 2.20 8.41 7.99
N GLY A 19 3.29 8.83 7.34
CA GLY A 19 4.20 9.88 7.83
C GLY A 19 5.44 9.33 8.50
N SER A 20 6.47 10.16 8.57
CA SER A 20 7.77 9.87 9.18
C SER A 20 7.97 10.64 10.48
N GLY A 21 8.81 10.13 11.38
CA GLY A 21 9.20 10.80 12.62
C GLY A 21 8.52 10.21 13.86
N VAL A 22 9.04 10.55 15.04
CA VAL A 22 8.65 9.92 16.32
C VAL A 22 7.15 10.07 16.57
N GLU A 23 6.59 11.26 16.38
CA GLU A 23 5.16 11.50 16.61
C GLU A 23 4.26 10.65 15.70
N ALA A 24 4.57 10.59 14.40
CA ALA A 24 3.80 9.80 13.44
C ALA A 24 3.91 8.29 13.71
N ILE A 25 5.10 7.81 14.09
CA ILE A 25 5.34 6.42 14.46
C ILE A 25 4.56 6.06 15.73
N THR A 26 4.65 6.89 16.78
CA THR A 26 3.90 6.69 18.02
C THR A 26 2.39 6.67 17.75
N ALA A 27 1.88 7.62 16.97
CA ALA A 27 0.46 7.65 16.61
C ALA A 27 0.01 6.39 15.86
N GLN A 28 0.84 5.86 14.94
CA GLN A 28 0.52 4.64 14.20
C GLN A 28 0.61 3.37 15.07
N ILE A 29 1.39 3.38 16.15
CA ILE A 29 1.45 2.29 17.14
C ILE A 29 0.25 2.34 18.09
N ASP A 30 -0.06 3.53 18.63
CA ASP A 30 -1.10 3.72 19.65
C ASP A 30 -2.51 3.69 19.06
N ASN A 31 -2.70 4.26 17.87
CA ASN A 31 -3.99 4.32 17.18
C ASN A 31 -3.80 4.10 15.66
N PRO A 32 -3.60 2.85 15.24
CA PRO A 32 -3.22 2.52 13.87
C PRO A 32 -4.29 2.91 12.85
N LYS A 33 -3.84 3.47 11.72
CA LYS A 33 -4.65 3.57 10.51
C LYS A 33 -4.51 2.29 9.70
N HIS A 34 -5.63 1.63 9.41
CA HIS A 34 -5.69 0.44 8.56
C HIS A 34 -6.19 0.83 7.16
N GLY A 35 -5.27 0.93 6.20
CA GLY A 35 -5.62 1.15 4.80
C GLY A 35 -6.34 -0.06 4.21
N VAL A 36 -7.42 0.19 3.46
CA VAL A 36 -8.14 -0.84 2.71
C VAL A 36 -8.13 -0.44 1.25
N MET A 37 -7.56 -1.30 0.39
CA MET A 37 -7.71 -1.18 -1.06
C MET A 37 -9.06 -1.78 -1.46
N PRO A 38 -10.02 -0.99 -1.98
CA PRO A 38 -11.32 -1.52 -2.36
C PRO A 38 -11.22 -2.46 -3.57
N ALA A 39 -12.12 -3.43 -3.65
CA ALA A 39 -12.29 -4.24 -4.85
C ALA A 39 -12.85 -3.38 -6.01
N TRP A 40 -12.26 -3.56 -7.19
CA TRP A 40 -12.66 -2.85 -8.42
C TRP A 40 -13.58 -3.66 -9.33
N SER A 41 -13.74 -4.96 -9.08
CA SER A 41 -14.50 -5.91 -9.93
C SER A 41 -15.99 -5.57 -10.07
N SER A 42 -16.59 -4.85 -9.12
CA SER A 42 -17.98 -4.39 -9.21
C SER A 42 -18.14 -3.04 -9.92
N LYS A 43 -17.04 -2.35 -10.21
CA LYS A 43 -17.02 -0.99 -10.75
C LYS A 43 -16.45 -0.91 -12.16
N LEU A 44 -15.55 -1.83 -12.51
CA LEU A 44 -14.83 -1.87 -13.77
C LEU A 44 -14.92 -3.26 -14.39
N ASP A 45 -14.91 -3.33 -15.72
CA ASP A 45 -14.83 -4.60 -16.43
C ASP A 45 -13.41 -5.20 -16.36
N ASP A 46 -13.31 -6.50 -16.61
CA ASP A 46 -12.07 -7.27 -16.50
C ASP A 46 -10.96 -6.78 -17.46
N THR A 47 -11.32 -6.30 -18.65
CA THR A 47 -10.33 -5.78 -19.62
C THR A 47 -9.70 -4.50 -19.09
N THR A 48 -10.53 -3.58 -18.60
CA THR A 48 -10.07 -2.32 -17.98
C THR A 48 -9.19 -2.58 -16.75
N ILE A 49 -9.58 -3.53 -15.89
CA ILE A 49 -8.78 -3.91 -14.72
C ILE A 49 -7.39 -4.42 -15.13
N LYS A 50 -7.31 -5.28 -16.15
CA LYS A 50 -6.03 -5.80 -16.68
C LYS A 50 -5.16 -4.69 -17.26
N GLN A 51 -5.74 -3.76 -18.03
CA GLN A 51 -5.01 -2.62 -18.57
C GLN A 51 -4.44 -1.73 -17.46
N LEU A 52 -5.24 -1.44 -16.43
CA LEU A 52 -4.78 -0.67 -15.27
C LEU A 52 -3.68 -1.40 -14.49
N ALA A 53 -3.78 -2.71 -14.33
CA ALA A 53 -2.74 -3.51 -13.67
C ALA A 53 -1.40 -3.41 -14.43
N VAL A 54 -1.41 -3.55 -15.76
CA VAL A 54 -0.21 -3.36 -16.60
C VAL A 54 0.33 -1.93 -16.48
N TYR A 55 -0.55 -0.93 -16.48
CA TYR A 55 -0.16 0.47 -16.35
C TYR A 55 0.49 0.77 -14.98
N VAL A 56 -0.11 0.34 -13.87
CA VAL A 56 0.48 0.54 -12.53
C VAL A 56 1.79 -0.22 -12.38
N HIS A 57 1.89 -1.42 -12.94
CA HIS A 57 3.13 -2.19 -12.97
C HIS A 57 4.26 -1.43 -13.71
N SER A 58 3.96 -0.76 -14.83
CA SER A 58 4.97 0.02 -15.56
C SER A 58 5.44 1.27 -14.81
N LEU A 59 4.64 1.79 -13.87
CA LEU A 59 5.01 2.89 -12.97
C LEU A 59 5.90 2.45 -11.80
N GLY A 60 6.27 1.17 -11.72
CA GLY A 60 7.10 0.62 -10.64
C GLY A 60 6.31 -0.15 -9.58
N GLY A 61 5.04 -0.48 -9.82
CA GLY A 61 4.22 -1.33 -8.94
C GLY A 61 4.53 -2.84 -9.03
N GLY A 62 5.65 -3.23 -9.64
CA GLY A 62 6.00 -4.61 -9.98
C GLY A 62 7.09 -5.27 -9.10
N GLN A 63 7.29 -4.78 -7.88
CA GLN A 63 8.12 -5.47 -6.89
C GLN A 63 7.30 -6.49 -6.09
#